data_AF-A0A1J0EQB9-F1
#
_entry.id   AF-A0A1J0EQB9-F1
#
_cell.length_a   1.000
_cell.length_b   1.000
_cell.length_c   1.000
_cell.angle_alpha   90.00
_cell.angle_beta   90.00
_cell.angle_gamma   90.00
#
_symmetry.space_group_name_H-M   'P 1'
#
loop_
_entity.id
_entity.type
_entity.pdbx_description
1 polymer ?
#
loop_
_entity_poly.entity_id
_entity_poly.type
_entity_poly.pdbx_seq_one_letter_code
_entity_poly.pdbx_strand_id
1 'polypeptide(L)'
;MGIKVDRPTAHIHEYKKERLILAFGWTKGSNIPTSVVICPATQTSGELVIFENLRKNWGSEKEALELGIKAAERFIDDHWEY
;
A
#
# COMPACT_ATOMS: atom_id res chain seq x y z
N MET A 1 4.97 23.92 13.22
CA MET A 1 5.59 22.63 13.59
C MET A 1 5.37 21.67 12.43
N GLY A 2 6.40 21.36 11.64
CA GLY A 2 6.28 20.42 10.53
C GLY A 2 6.36 18.99 11.03
N ILE A 3 5.41 18.13 10.64
CA ILE A 3 5.50 16.69 10.90
C ILE A 3 6.67 16.18 10.05
N LYS A 4 7.78 15.84 10.70
CA LYS A 4 8.87 15.09 10.05
C LYS A 4 8.38 13.67 9.84
N VAL A 5 8.00 13.34 8.61
CA VAL A 5 7.73 11.97 8.21
C VAL A 5 9.10 11.33 7.94
N ASP A 6 9.56 10.52 8.90
CA ASP A 6 10.93 9.95 8.92
C ASP A 6 11.10 8.75 7.96
N ARG A 7 10.03 8.31 7.29
CA ARG A 7 9.98 7.05 6.54
C ARG A 7 9.25 7.21 5.21
N PRO A 8 9.66 6.51 4.15
CA PRO A 8 9.17 6.75 2.80
C PRO A 8 7.64 6.71 2.73
N THR A 9 7.14 7.80 2.19
CA THR A 9 5.78 8.09 1.80
C THR A 9 5.33 7.06 0.75
N ALA A 10 4.14 6.50 0.96
CA ALA A 10 3.30 5.75 0.00
C ALA A 10 3.91 5.46 -1.39
N HIS A 11 3.98 4.19 -1.78
CA HIS A 11 4.40 3.77 -3.12
C HIS A 11 3.21 3.82 -4.08
N ILE A 12 3.37 4.48 -5.24
CA ILE A 12 2.35 4.48 -6.30
C ILE A 12 2.68 3.36 -7.28
N HIS A 13 1.73 2.45 -7.48
CA HIS A 13 1.81 1.35 -8.44
C HIS A 13 0.78 1.55 -9.55
N GLU A 14 1.17 1.34 -10.80
CA GLU A 14 0.24 1.35 -11.94
C GLU A 14 0.16 -0.05 -12.54
N TYR A 15 -1.06 -0.58 -12.66
CA TYR A 15 -1.30 -1.91 -13.21
C TYR A 15 -2.57 -1.90 -14.05
N LYS A 16 -2.48 -2.36 -15.30
CA LYS A 16 -3.59 -2.38 -16.28
C LYS A 16 -4.37 -1.05 -16.39
N LYS A 17 -3.67 0.09 -16.35
CA LYS A 17 -4.21 1.46 -16.37
C LYS A 17 -4.88 1.92 -15.07
N GLU A 18 -4.91 1.09 -14.04
CA GLU A 18 -5.35 1.47 -12.70
C GLU A 18 -4.17 1.95 -11.87
N ARG A 19 -4.38 3.04 -11.13
CA ARG A 19 -3.35 3.64 -10.26
C ARG A 19 -3.69 3.38 -8.80
N LEU A 20 -2.78 2.74 -8.11
CA LEU A 20 -2.92 2.27 -6.74
C LEU A 20 -1.87 2.93 -5.85
N ILE A 21 -2.22 3.15 -4.60
CA ILE A 21 -1.33 3.57 -3.54
C ILE A 21 -1.13 2.40 -2.57
N LEU A 22 0.13 2.08 -2.31
CA LEU A 22 0.58 1.16 -1.27
C LEU A 22 1.14 1.98 -0.12
N ALA A 23 0.37 2.11 0.95
CA ALA A 23 0.77 2.83 2.16
C ALA A 23 1.29 1.88 3.22
N PHE A 24 2.44 2.21 3.80
CA PHE A 24 3.10 1.37 4.80
C PHE A 24 2.79 1.84 6.22
N GLY A 25 2.32 0.91 7.06
CA GLY A 25 2.22 1.10 8.50
C GLY A 25 3.53 0.71 9.17
N TRP A 26 3.93 1.45 10.22
CA TRP A 26 5.22 1.23 10.88
C TRP A 26 5.10 1.23 12.39
N THR A 27 5.92 0.42 13.06
CA THR A 27 6.13 0.49 14.51
C THR A 27 7.29 1.43 14.83
N LYS A 28 7.17 2.18 15.93
CA LYS A 28 8.24 3.07 16.43
C LYS A 28 9.54 2.27 16.63
N GLY A 29 10.63 2.76 16.04
CA GLY A 29 11.96 2.12 16.13
C GLY A 29 12.19 0.93 15.17
N SER A 30 11.18 0.50 14.41
CA SER A 30 11.34 -0.55 13.38
C SER A 30 11.60 0.07 12.01
N ASN A 31 12.60 -0.43 11.27
CA ASN A 31 12.80 -0.10 9.85
C ASN A 31 12.12 -1.10 8.91
N ILE A 32 11.23 -1.92 9.45
CA ILE A 32 10.38 -2.84 8.70
C ILE A 32 8.94 -2.42 8.95
N PRO A 33 8.13 -2.27 7.89
CA PRO A 33 6.72 -1.96 8.06
C PRO A 33 6.00 -3.11 8.78
N THR A 34 4.84 -2.86 9.34
CA THR A 34 3.98 -3.89 9.97
C THR A 34 2.72 -4.14 9.17
N SER A 35 2.39 -3.25 8.25
CA SER A 35 1.27 -3.42 7.34
C SER A 35 1.50 -2.73 6.01
N VAL A 36 0.81 -3.23 4.97
CA VAL A 36 0.67 -2.57 3.68
C VAL A 36 -0.82 -2.39 3.41
N VAL A 37 -1.25 -1.16 3.21
CA VAL A 37 -2.61 -0.79 2.85
C VAL A 37 -2.63 -0.45 1.37
N ILE A 38 -3.51 -1.08 0.62
CA ILE A 38 -3.71 -0.86 -0.81
C ILE A 38 -5.00 -0.06 -0.98
N CYS A 39 -4.93 1.07 -1.67
CA CYS A 39 -6.07 1.93 -1.95
C CYS A 39 -5.97 2.57 -3.34
N PRO A 40 -7.07 3.07 -3.93
CA PRO A 40 -6.99 3.80 -5.18
C PRO A 40 -6.19 5.09 -5.02
N ALA A 41 -5.43 5.45 -6.05
CA ALA A 41 -4.62 6.67 -6.04
C ALA A 41 -5.45 7.95 -5.95
N THR A 42 -6.70 7.89 -6.44
CA THR A 42 -7.67 8.97 -6.33
C THR A 42 -8.81 8.52 -5.43
N GLN A 43 -9.00 9.22 -4.32
CA GLN A 43 -10.18 9.06 -3.45
C GLN A 43 -11.22 10.06 -3.93
N THR A 44 -12.32 9.58 -4.50
CA THR A 44 -13.34 10.43 -5.16
C THR A 44 -14.55 10.72 -4.27
N SER A 45 -14.75 9.95 -3.20
CA SER A 45 -15.79 10.18 -2.19
C SER A 45 -15.18 10.67 -0.88
N GLY A 46 -15.99 11.27 0.00
CA GLY A 46 -15.57 11.61 1.37
C GLY A 46 -15.29 10.39 2.26
N GLU A 47 -15.27 9.19 1.68
CA GLU A 47 -15.01 7.92 2.32
C GLU A 47 -13.63 7.42 1.91
N LEU A 48 -12.91 6.82 2.85
CA LEU A 48 -11.63 6.20 2.57
C LEU A 48 -11.87 4.80 2.01
N VAL A 49 -11.59 4.62 0.73
CA VAL A 49 -11.67 3.30 0.08
C VAL A 49 -10.34 2.58 0.28
N ILE A 50 -10.41 1.40 0.89
CA ILE A 50 -9.28 0.49 1.06
C ILE A 50 -9.63 -0.80 0.32
N PHE A 51 -8.77 -1.18 -0.62
CA PHE A 51 -8.92 -2.43 -1.36
C PHE A 51 -8.44 -3.62 -0.52
N GLU A 52 -7.30 -3.47 0.14
CA GLU A 52 -6.77 -4.52 1.02
C GLU A 52 -5.84 -3.96 2.11
N ASN A 53 -5.74 -4.69 3.22
CA ASN A 53 -4.81 -4.39 4.31
C ASN A 53 -4.06 -5.67 4.71
N LEU A 54 -2.81 -5.77 4.28
CA LEU A 54 -1.94 -6.87 4.63
C LEU A 54 -1.22 -6.56 5.94
N ARG A 55 -1.46 -7.38 6.96
CA ARG A 55 -0.74 -7.31 8.25
C ARG A 55 0.09 -8.56 8.44
N LYS A 56 1.41 -8.39 8.48
CA LYS A 56 2.36 -9.50 8.65
C LYS A 56 3.67 -8.97 9.23
N ASN A 57 4.42 -9.85 9.89
CA ASN A 57 5.82 -9.61 10.19
C ASN A 57 6.65 -9.96 8.95
N TRP A 58 7.12 -8.93 8.25
CA TRP A 58 8.04 -9.08 7.11
C TRP A 58 9.48 -9.17 7.61
N GLY A 59 10.36 -9.80 6.85
CA GLY A 59 11.80 -9.80 7.11
C GLY A 59 12.49 -8.54 6.61
N SER A 60 11.87 -7.77 5.70
CA SER A 60 12.40 -6.51 5.18
C SER A 60 11.31 -5.59 4.63
N GLU A 61 11.63 -4.30 4.46
CA GLU A 61 10.78 -3.35 3.74
C GLU A 61 10.52 -3.80 2.29
N LYS A 62 11.56 -4.32 1.61
CA LYS A 62 11.47 -4.81 0.23
C LYS A 62 10.45 -5.95 0.11
N GLU A 63 10.46 -6.89 1.04
CA GLU A 63 9.49 -8.00 1.06
C GLU A 63 8.05 -7.47 1.20
N ALA A 64 7.84 -6.50 2.10
CA ALA A 64 6.53 -5.90 2.29
C ALA A 64 6.03 -5.21 1.02
N LEU A 65 6.90 -4.46 0.32
CA LEU A 65 6.58 -3.83 -0.94
C LEU A 65 6.23 -4.86 -2.03
N GLU A 66 7.07 -5.88 -2.22
CA GLU A 66 6.84 -6.92 -3.24
C GLU A 66 5.53 -7.67 -3.02
N LEU A 67 5.22 -8.03 -1.78
CA LEU A 67 3.97 -8.71 -1.45
C LEU A 67 2.77 -7.76 -1.56
N GLY A 68 2.94 -6.49 -1.21
CA GLY A 68 1.94 -5.45 -1.44
C GLY A 68 1.60 -5.27 -2.92
N ILE A 69 2.61 -5.23 -3.79
CA ILE A 69 2.41 -5.12 -5.25
C ILE A 69 1.64 -6.32 -5.77
N LYS A 70 2.04 -7.54 -5.41
CA LYS A 70 1.36 -8.76 -5.85
C LYS A 70 -0.11 -8.80 -5.41
N ALA A 71 -0.40 -8.37 -4.19
CA ALA A 71 -1.75 -8.27 -3.68
C ALA A 71 -2.57 -7.21 -4.43
N ALA A 72 -1.97 -6.06 -4.72
CA ALA A 72 -2.58 -4.99 -5.49
C ALA A 72 -2.94 -5.44 -6.91
N GLU A 73 -2.02 -6.11 -7.60
CA GLU A 73 -2.24 -6.68 -8.93
C GLU A 73 -3.34 -7.75 -8.91
N ARG A 74 -3.28 -8.66 -7.94
CA ARG A 74 -4.30 -9.70 -7.75
C ARG A 74 -5.69 -9.10 -7.52
N PHE A 75 -5.80 -8.05 -6.71
CA PHE A 75 -7.08 -7.40 -6.46
C PHE A 75 -7.69 -6.86 -7.77
N ILE A 76 -6.87 -6.24 -8.61
CA ILE A 76 -7.29 -5.76 -9.93
C ILE A 76 -7.71 -6.92 -10.83
N ASP A 77 -6.93 -8.01 -10.87
CA ASP A 77 -7.27 -9.20 -11.65
C ASP A 77 -8.58 -9.85 -11.20
N ASP A 78 -8.85 -9.88 -9.89
CA ASP A 78 -10.03 -10.51 -9.31
C ASP A 78 -11.31 -9.66 -9.48
N HIS A 79 -11.19 -8.33 -9.65
CA HIS A 79 -12.34 -7.41 -9.61
C HIS A 79 -12.56 -6.59 -10.89
N TRP A 80 -11.58 -6.47 -11.78
CA TRP A 80 -11.73 -5.79 -13.07
C TRP A 80 -11.62 -6.80 -14.20
N GLU A 81 -12.73 -7.03 -14.89
CA GLU A 81 -12.73 -7.70 -16.18
C GLU A 81 -12.18 -6.70 -17.22
N TYR A 82 -10.99 -6.97 -17.76
CA TYR A 82 -10.38 -6.18 -18.84
C TYR A 82 -10.64 -6.81 -20.21
#